data_AF-Q6L0T5-F1
#
_entry.id   AF-Q6L0T5-F1
#
_cell.length_a   1.000
_cell.length_b   1.000
_cell.length_c   1.000
_cell.angle_alpha   90.00
_cell.angle_beta   90.00
_cell.angle_gamma   90.00
#
_symmetry.space_group_name_H-M   'P 1'
#
loop_
_entity.id
_entity.type
_entity.pdbx_description
1 polymer ?
#
loop_
_entity_poly.entity_id
_entity_poly.type
_entity_poly.pdbx_seq_one_letter_code
_entity_poly.pdbx_strand_id
1 'polypeptide(L)'
;MIVTSRSFVVASTIVILILSAILTYVISKTYMKTKRTHLFYWSAGLFVFTVSVLLETLMASGIYNVFIISLYLFLVAVLVNFLSLGSFALYNNKKFENYYYIYSGITVIFLIITLALYPPGYLISDYIVYGPLPLPVTISSSFVTFPAAFFIVLIAIISYKKNKNKKLLSIIAGVIIVSIAGTLYIARFPVFLYYAEFIGIVLLWIGFV
;
A
#
# COMPACT_ATOMS: atom_id res chain seq x y z
N MET A 1 17.12 8.02 19.78
CA MET A 1 17.21 8.30 18.34
C MET A 1 17.89 7.09 17.71
N ILE A 2 17.14 6.17 17.10
CA ILE A 2 17.74 5.03 16.40
C ILE A 2 18.22 5.58 15.07
N VAL A 3 19.51 5.84 14.95
CA VAL A 3 20.13 6.24 13.68
C VAL A 3 20.16 5.00 12.80
N THR A 4 19.16 4.85 11.93
CA THR A 4 19.21 3.84 10.87
C THR A 4 20.27 4.25 9.87
N SER A 5 21.27 3.39 9.66
CA SER A 5 22.27 3.65 8.63
C SER A 5 21.63 3.60 7.25
N ARG A 6 22.11 4.44 6.32
CA ARG A 6 21.69 4.41 4.91
C ARG A 6 21.76 3.00 4.32
N SER A 7 22.82 2.26 4.65
CA SER A 7 23.02 0.88 4.22
C SER A 7 21.90 -0.06 4.69
N PHE A 8 21.38 0.13 5.90
CA PHE A 8 20.26 -0.65 6.41
C PHE A 8 18.98 -0.38 5.62
N VAL A 9 18.65 0.89 5.36
CA VAL A 9 17.46 1.28 4.59
C VAL A 9 17.53 0.73 3.16
N VAL A 10 18.66 0.94 2.48
CA VAL A 10 18.86 0.46 1.11
C VAL A 10 18.82 -1.07 1.03
N ALA A 11 19.47 -1.78 1.96
CA ALA A 11 19.42 -3.25 1.95
C ALA A 11 18.00 -3.77 2.21
N SER A 12 17.27 -3.15 3.14
CA SER A 12 15.90 -3.54 3.47
C SER A 12 14.94 -3.33 2.29
N THR A 13 15.00 -2.17 1.64
CA THR A 13 14.14 -1.86 0.50
C THR A 13 14.46 -2.74 -0.71
N ILE A 14 15.72 -3.09 -0.96
CA ILE A 14 16.09 -4.07 -2.01
C ILE A 14 15.50 -5.45 -1.73
N VAL A 15 15.57 -5.93 -0.49
CA VAL A 15 14.98 -7.24 -0.12
C VAL A 15 13.47 -7.21 -0.30
N ILE A 16 12.79 -6.17 0.18
CA ILE A 16 11.33 -5.99 0.02
C ILE A 16 10.97 -5.88 -1.48
N LEU A 17 11.78 -5.19 -2.28
CA LEU A 17 11.57 -5.06 -3.73
C LEU A 17 11.59 -6.42 -4.43
N ILE A 18 12.58 -7.27 -4.11
CA ILE A 18 12.68 -8.61 -4.70
C ILE A 18 11.47 -9.46 -4.28
N LEU A 19 11.14 -9.47 -2.99
CA LEU A 19 10.02 -10.25 -2.46
C LEU A 19 8.67 -9.79 -3.04
N SER A 20 8.47 -8.48 -3.18
CA SER A 20 7.26 -7.89 -3.77
C SER A 20 7.15 -8.16 -5.26
N ALA A 21 8.25 -8.06 -6.02
CA ALA A 21 8.27 -8.37 -7.44
C ALA A 21 7.90 -9.84 -7.71
N ILE A 22 8.48 -10.77 -6.94
CA ILE A 22 8.18 -12.20 -7.07
C ILE A 22 6.71 -12.47 -6.71
N LEU A 23 6.23 -11.92 -5.58
CA LEU A 23 4.84 -12.11 -5.17
C LEU A 23 3.85 -11.54 -6.20
N THR A 24 4.14 -10.34 -6.72
CA THR A 24 3.36 -9.70 -7.79
C THR A 24 3.26 -10.65 -8.99
N TYR A 25 4.39 -11.21 -9.45
CA TYR A 25 4.41 -12.16 -10.54
C TYR A 25 3.56 -13.42 -10.26
N VAL A 26 3.67 -14.00 -9.06
CA VAL A 26 2.90 -15.20 -8.67
C VAL A 26 1.39 -14.91 -8.71
N ILE A 27 0.94 -13.79 -8.15
CA ILE A 27 -0.49 -13.43 -8.17
C ILE A 27 -0.95 -13.08 -9.58
N SER A 28 -0.16 -12.31 -10.34
CA SER A 28 -0.45 -12.01 -11.75
C SER A 28 -0.64 -13.28 -12.57
N LYS A 29 0.24 -14.27 -12.40
CA LYS A 29 0.14 -15.57 -13.09
C LYS A 29 -1.11 -16.33 -12.67
N THR A 30 -1.46 -16.31 -11.39
CA THR A 30 -2.67 -16.96 -10.86
C THR A 30 -3.95 -16.27 -11.38
N TYR A 31 -3.94 -14.95 -11.47
CA TYR A 31 -5.00 -14.18 -12.11
C TYR A 31 -5.13 -14.56 -13.59
N MET A 32 -4.03 -14.65 -14.34
CA MET A 32 -4.09 -15.01 -15.76
C MET A 32 -4.69 -16.41 -16.00
N LYS A 33 -4.49 -17.34 -15.07
CA LYS A 33 -5.08 -18.69 -15.13
C LYS A 33 -6.55 -18.74 -14.75
N THR A 34 -6.94 -18.03 -13.68
CA THR A 34 -8.28 -18.17 -13.08
C THR A 34 -9.27 -17.07 -13.46
N LYS A 35 -8.75 -15.93 -13.97
CA LYS A 35 -9.48 -14.72 -14.37
C LYS A 35 -10.43 -14.15 -13.30
N ARG A 36 -10.16 -14.42 -12.01
CA ARG A 36 -10.96 -13.89 -10.90
C ARG A 36 -10.65 -12.41 -10.66
N THR A 37 -11.67 -11.57 -10.59
CA THR A 37 -11.56 -10.10 -10.44
C THR A 37 -10.81 -9.65 -9.20
N HIS A 38 -10.98 -10.30 -8.05
CA HIS A 38 -10.23 -9.94 -6.84
C HIS A 38 -8.71 -10.12 -7.00
N LEU A 39 -8.26 -11.14 -7.75
CA LEU A 39 -6.84 -11.36 -8.02
C LEU A 39 -6.26 -10.30 -8.95
N PHE A 40 -7.07 -9.74 -9.86
CA PHE A 40 -6.65 -8.61 -10.69
C PHE A 40 -6.32 -7.39 -9.83
N TYR A 41 -7.26 -6.98 -8.96
CA TYR A 41 -7.06 -5.82 -8.09
C TYR A 41 -5.92 -6.03 -7.09
N TRP A 42 -5.81 -7.22 -6.50
CA TRP A 42 -4.67 -7.52 -5.62
C TRP A 42 -3.34 -7.55 -6.36
N SER A 43 -3.31 -8.08 -7.58
CA SER A 43 -2.11 -8.02 -8.42
C SER A 43 -1.73 -6.59 -8.79
N ALA A 44 -2.71 -5.74 -9.12
CA ALA A 44 -2.48 -4.33 -9.42
C ALA A 44 -1.95 -3.60 -8.18
N GLY A 45 -2.53 -3.85 -7.01
CA GLY A 45 -2.02 -3.37 -5.73
C GLY A 45 -0.58 -3.78 -5.50
N LEU A 46 -0.24 -5.06 -5.62
CA LEU A 46 1.15 -5.52 -5.42
C LEU A 46 2.13 -4.94 -6.43
N PHE A 47 1.71 -4.74 -7.68
CA PHE A 47 2.52 -4.05 -8.67
C PHE A 47 2.81 -2.61 -8.23
N VAL A 48 1.77 -1.88 -7.80
CA VAL A 48 1.92 -0.53 -7.22
C VAL A 48 2.86 -0.54 -6.01
N PHE A 49 2.75 -1.52 -5.11
CA PHE A 49 3.66 -1.67 -3.98
C PHE A 49 5.11 -1.87 -4.43
N THR A 50 5.35 -2.75 -5.41
CA THR A 50 6.68 -3.02 -5.96
C THR A 50 7.30 -1.73 -6.52
N VAL A 51 6.51 -0.93 -7.25
CA VAL A 51 6.96 0.37 -7.78
C VAL A 51 7.22 1.37 -6.64
N SER A 52 6.37 1.42 -5.61
CA SER A 52 6.60 2.29 -4.43
C SER A 52 7.93 1.97 -3.74
N VAL A 53 8.24 0.69 -3.52
CA VAL A 53 9.49 0.25 -2.87
C VAL A 53 10.70 0.54 -3.77
N LEU A 54 10.54 0.46 -5.09
CA LEU A 54 11.57 0.90 -6.04
C LEU A 54 11.86 2.40 -5.88
N LEU A 55 10.82 3.24 -5.83
CA LEU A 55 10.99 4.68 -5.59
C LEU A 55 11.64 4.94 -4.23
N GLU A 56 11.27 4.19 -3.20
CA GLU A 56 11.89 4.29 -1.89
C GLU A 56 13.39 3.94 -1.92
N THR A 57 13.77 2.91 -2.68
CA THR A 57 15.17 2.53 -2.89
C THR A 57 15.96 3.66 -3.58
N LEU A 58 15.35 4.33 -4.57
CA LEU A 58 15.95 5.49 -5.24
C LEU A 58 16.12 6.67 -4.28
N MET A 59 15.10 6.99 -3.49
CA MET A 59 15.13 8.07 -2.50
C MET A 59 16.18 7.80 -1.42
N ALA A 60 16.28 6.57 -0.91
CA ALA A 60 17.32 6.16 0.04
C ALA A 60 18.74 6.24 -0.56
N SER A 61 18.84 6.08 -1.88
CA SER A 61 20.08 6.27 -2.64
C SER A 61 20.39 7.74 -2.93
N GLY A 62 19.58 8.68 -2.46
CA GLY A 62 19.77 10.13 -2.67
C GLY A 62 19.25 10.63 -4.02
N ILE A 63 18.53 9.79 -4.77
CA ILE A 63 17.94 10.16 -6.06
C ILE A 63 16.47 10.51 -5.82
N TYR A 64 16.19 11.79 -5.65
CA TYR A 64 14.83 12.26 -5.42
C TYR A 64 14.63 13.69 -5.92
N ASN A 65 13.38 13.99 -6.24
CA ASN A 65 12.88 15.33 -6.48
C ASN A 65 11.41 15.37 -6.05
N VAL A 66 10.79 16.55 -6.12
CA VAL A 66 9.38 16.73 -5.74
C VAL A 66 8.46 15.75 -6.47
N PHE A 67 8.73 15.49 -7.76
CA PHE A 67 7.94 14.56 -8.56
C PHE A 67 8.03 13.12 -8.04
N ILE A 68 9.24 12.62 -7.75
CA ILE A 68 9.46 11.27 -7.22
C ILE A 68 8.74 11.09 -5.89
N ILE A 69 8.82 12.09 -5.00
CA ILE A 69 8.16 12.07 -3.70
C ILE A 69 6.63 12.08 -3.86
N SER A 70 6.09 12.97 -4.69
CA SER A 70 4.65 13.02 -4.99
C SER A 70 4.15 11.70 -5.59
N LEU A 71 4.91 11.11 -6.51
CA LEU A 71 4.57 9.83 -7.13
C LEU A 71 4.57 8.72 -6.09
N TYR A 72 5.57 8.66 -5.20
CA TYR A 72 5.61 7.70 -4.11
C TYR A 72 4.39 7.82 -3.19
N LEU A 73 4.07 9.03 -2.72
CA LEU A 73 2.91 9.28 -1.86
C LEU A 73 1.59 8.88 -2.53
N PHE A 74 1.46 9.19 -3.82
CA PHE A 74 0.32 8.76 -4.63
C PHE A 74 0.20 7.24 -4.70
N LEU A 75 1.30 6.54 -5.03
CA LEU A 75 1.31 5.10 -5.18
C LEU A 75 1.01 4.38 -3.87
N VAL A 76 1.55 4.85 -2.73
CA VAL A 76 1.23 4.27 -1.41
C VAL A 76 -0.26 4.40 -1.08
N ALA A 77 -0.89 5.54 -1.39
CA ALA A 77 -2.33 5.69 -1.18
C ALA A 77 -3.15 4.77 -2.11
N VAL A 78 -2.79 4.73 -3.39
CA VAL A 78 -3.48 3.93 -4.41
C VAL A 78 -3.30 2.42 -4.19
N LEU A 79 -2.18 1.98 -3.62
CA LEU A 79 -1.94 0.61 -3.19
C LEU A 79 -3.09 0.10 -2.31
N VAL A 80 -3.35 0.81 -1.20
CA VAL A 80 -4.38 0.40 -0.22
C VAL A 80 -5.76 0.38 -0.87
N ASN A 81 -6.01 1.33 -1.77
CA ASN A 81 -7.25 1.40 -2.54
C ASN A 81 -7.45 0.18 -3.45
N PHE A 82 -6.43 -0.27 -4.18
CA PHE A 82 -6.51 -1.49 -4.98
C PHE A 82 -6.74 -2.74 -4.13
N LEU A 83 -6.09 -2.82 -2.96
CA LEU A 83 -6.29 -3.95 -2.04
C LEU A 83 -7.73 -3.98 -1.49
N SER A 84 -8.31 -2.82 -1.23
CA SER A 84 -9.72 -2.68 -0.85
C SER A 84 -10.67 -3.07 -1.98
N LEU A 85 -10.42 -2.61 -3.21
CA LEU A 85 -11.20 -3.04 -4.39
C LEU A 85 -11.17 -4.56 -4.58
N GLY A 86 -10.01 -5.20 -4.39
CA GLY A 86 -9.91 -6.65 -4.39
C GLY A 86 -10.74 -7.32 -3.30
N SER A 87 -10.85 -6.68 -2.13
CA SER A 87 -11.71 -7.15 -1.04
C SER A 87 -13.20 -7.05 -1.41
N PHE A 88 -13.64 -5.94 -2.01
CA PHE A 88 -15.02 -5.79 -2.51
C PHE A 88 -15.35 -6.81 -3.62
N ALA A 89 -14.43 -7.02 -4.56
CA ALA A 89 -14.57 -8.03 -5.60
C ALA A 89 -14.65 -9.45 -5.02
N LEU A 90 -13.96 -9.72 -3.91
CA LEU A 90 -14.05 -10.99 -3.19
C LEU A 90 -15.41 -11.15 -2.47
N TYR A 91 -15.95 -10.07 -1.90
CA TYR A 91 -17.28 -10.07 -1.27
C TYR A 91 -18.40 -10.43 -2.27
N ASN A 92 -18.14 -10.26 -3.57
CA ASN A 92 -18.99 -10.70 -4.67
C ASN A 92 -20.38 -10.03 -4.67
N ASN A 93 -20.45 -8.76 -4.27
CA ASN A 93 -21.64 -7.93 -4.38
C ASN A 93 -21.38 -6.73 -5.31
N LYS A 94 -21.77 -6.88 -6.57
CA LYS A 94 -21.52 -5.91 -7.65
C LYS A 94 -22.03 -4.50 -7.36
N LYS A 95 -23.12 -4.35 -6.61
CA LYS A 95 -23.68 -3.04 -6.29
C LYS A 95 -22.75 -2.24 -5.38
N PHE A 96 -22.27 -2.87 -4.30
CA PHE A 96 -21.31 -2.24 -3.38
C PHE A 96 -19.94 -2.05 -4.04
N GLU A 97 -19.49 -3.02 -4.85
CA GLU A 97 -18.26 -2.90 -5.62
C GLU A 97 -18.31 -1.68 -6.55
N ASN A 98 -19.40 -1.48 -7.30
CA ASN A 98 -19.54 -0.32 -8.19
C ASN A 98 -19.58 1.02 -7.42
N TYR A 99 -20.31 1.10 -6.31
CA TYR A 99 -20.31 2.32 -5.50
C TYR A 99 -18.92 2.64 -4.95
N TYR A 100 -18.21 1.61 -4.47
CA TYR A 100 -16.86 1.80 -3.97
C TYR A 100 -15.87 2.13 -5.08
N TYR A 101 -16.04 1.59 -6.29
CA TYR A 101 -15.25 1.95 -7.46
C TYR A 101 -15.41 3.42 -7.85
N ILE A 102 -16.64 3.95 -7.87
CA ILE A 102 -16.90 5.37 -8.14
C ILE A 102 -16.27 6.24 -7.05
N TYR A 103 -16.49 5.89 -5.78
CA TYR A 103 -15.88 6.57 -4.64
C TYR A 103 -14.36 6.63 -4.77
N SER A 104 -13.73 5.49 -5.08
CA SER A 104 -12.30 5.34 -5.30
C SER A 104 -11.79 6.24 -6.43
N GLY A 105 -12.52 6.31 -7.54
CA GLY A 105 -12.16 7.20 -8.65
C GLY A 105 -12.15 8.67 -8.23
N ILE A 106 -13.19 9.12 -7.52
CA ILE A 106 -13.32 10.49 -7.04
C ILE A 106 -12.20 10.85 -6.05
N THR A 107 -11.91 9.99 -5.08
CA THR A 107 -10.87 10.27 -4.07
C THR A 107 -9.47 10.22 -4.65
N VAL A 108 -9.21 9.34 -5.62
CA VAL A 108 -7.93 9.31 -6.36
C VAL A 108 -7.75 10.59 -7.18
N ILE A 109 -8.78 11.06 -7.89
CA ILE A 109 -8.71 12.34 -8.61
C ILE A 109 -8.46 13.49 -7.64
N PHE A 110 -9.16 13.52 -6.50
CA PHE A 110 -8.94 14.52 -5.47
C PHE A 110 -7.50 14.51 -4.96
N LEU A 111 -6.92 13.33 -4.69
CA LEU A 111 -5.52 13.20 -4.30
C LEU A 111 -4.56 13.74 -5.37
N ILE A 112 -4.76 13.37 -6.64
CA ILE A 112 -3.94 13.87 -7.76
C ILE A 112 -3.96 15.41 -7.82
N ILE A 113 -5.15 16.01 -7.74
CA ILE A 113 -5.30 17.47 -7.76
C ILE A 113 -4.55 18.09 -6.57
N THR A 114 -4.69 17.54 -5.36
CA THR A 114 -4.01 18.09 -4.19
C THR A 114 -2.48 17.97 -4.26
N LEU A 115 -1.94 16.86 -4.77
CA LEU A 115 -0.49 16.69 -4.94
C LEU A 115 0.08 17.62 -6.01
N ALA A 116 -0.71 17.97 -7.04
CA ALA A 116 -0.31 18.93 -8.06
C ALA A 116 -0.32 20.38 -7.54
N LEU A 117 -1.32 20.75 -6.74
CA LEU A 117 -1.49 22.13 -6.23
C LEU A 117 -0.65 22.40 -4.97
N TYR A 118 -0.41 21.38 -4.15
CA TYR A 118 0.29 21.48 -2.87
C TYR A 118 1.44 20.47 -2.85
N PRO A 119 2.51 20.72 -3.63
CA PRO A 119 3.62 19.80 -3.73
C PRO A 119 4.27 19.56 -2.36
N PRO A 120 4.68 18.31 -2.07
CA PRO A 120 5.43 18.00 -0.87
C PRO A 120 6.74 18.78 -0.85
N GLY A 121 7.05 19.40 0.30
CA GLY A 121 8.33 20.06 0.53
C GLY A 121 9.48 19.07 0.69
N TYR A 122 10.52 19.47 1.41
CA TYR A 122 11.61 18.56 1.78
C TYR A 122 11.11 17.54 2.81
N LEU A 123 10.73 16.36 2.33
CA LEU A 123 10.24 15.23 3.14
C LEU A 123 11.27 14.13 3.34
N ILE A 124 12.55 14.38 3.06
CA ILE A 124 13.59 13.35 3.23
C ILE A 124 14.50 13.76 4.38
N SER A 125 14.45 12.96 5.45
CA SER A 125 15.35 13.04 6.61
C SER A 125 15.96 11.66 6.83
N ASP A 126 17.27 11.60 7.05
CA ASP A 126 17.98 10.33 7.33
C ASP A 126 17.74 9.23 6.28
N TYR A 127 17.66 9.62 5.00
CA TYR A 127 17.42 8.74 3.84
C TYR A 127 16.02 8.10 3.78
N ILE A 128 15.07 8.62 4.56
CA ILE A 128 13.71 8.11 4.69
C ILE A 128 12.74 9.25 4.36
N VAL A 129 11.63 8.95 3.67
CA VAL A 129 10.57 9.90 3.28
C VAL A 129 9.72 10.36 4.48
N TYR A 130 10.35 11.00 5.46
CA TYR A 130 9.72 11.44 6.69
C TYR A 130 9.60 12.97 6.78
N GLY A 131 8.40 13.48 7.05
CA GLY A 131 8.16 14.91 7.29
C GLY A 131 6.67 15.29 7.30
N PRO A 132 6.34 16.53 7.74
CA PRO A 132 4.96 17.00 7.72
C PRO A 132 4.48 17.24 6.29
N LEU A 133 3.41 16.54 5.90
CA LEU A 133 2.74 16.75 4.63
C LEU A 133 1.87 18.01 4.66
N PRO A 134 1.69 18.73 3.54
CA PRO A 134 0.69 19.77 3.43
C PRO A 134 -0.68 19.25 3.85
N LEU A 135 -1.40 20.02 4.68
CA LEU A 135 -2.71 19.61 5.21
C LEU A 135 -3.69 19.12 4.12
N PRO A 136 -3.80 19.77 2.94
CA PRO A 136 -4.67 19.28 1.87
C PRO A 136 -4.31 17.88 1.37
N VAL A 137 -3.01 17.56 1.27
CA VAL A 137 -2.51 16.23 0.85
C VAL A 137 -2.79 15.19 1.92
N THR A 138 -2.61 15.53 3.20
CA THR A 138 -2.96 14.64 4.31
C THR A 138 -4.45 14.30 4.31
N ILE A 139 -5.30 15.31 4.11
CA ILE A 139 -6.76 15.14 4.06
C ILE A 139 -7.14 14.25 2.86
N SER A 140 -6.70 14.60 1.65
CA SER A 140 -7.05 13.84 0.44
C SER A 140 -6.53 12.41 0.47
N SER A 141 -5.30 12.19 0.96
CA SER A 141 -4.75 10.85 1.16
C SER A 141 -5.58 10.06 2.18
N SER A 142 -6.06 10.69 3.25
CA SER A 142 -6.88 10.02 4.26
C SER A 142 -8.24 9.57 3.72
N PHE A 143 -8.83 10.34 2.79
CA PHE A 143 -10.05 9.93 2.07
C PHE A 143 -9.82 8.69 1.20
N VAL A 144 -8.60 8.45 0.72
CA VAL A 144 -8.27 7.21 0.02
C VAL A 144 -8.01 6.08 1.01
N THR A 145 -7.09 6.29 1.97
CA THR A 145 -6.50 5.20 2.76
C THR A 145 -7.35 4.75 3.93
N PHE A 146 -8.02 5.65 4.67
CA PHE A 146 -8.80 5.24 5.85
C PHE A 146 -10.03 4.41 5.49
N PRO A 147 -10.88 4.83 4.54
CA PRO A 147 -12.03 4.02 4.13
C PRO A 147 -11.57 2.70 3.51
N ALA A 148 -10.49 2.71 2.72
CA ALA A 148 -9.92 1.48 2.16
C ALA A 148 -9.50 0.50 3.26
N ALA A 149 -8.70 0.95 4.23
CA ALA A 149 -8.28 0.13 5.37
C ALA A 149 -9.50 -0.39 6.16
N PHE A 150 -10.48 0.48 6.45
CA PHE A 150 -11.72 0.10 7.14
C PHE A 150 -12.46 -1.03 6.40
N PHE A 151 -12.66 -0.90 5.09
CA PHE A 151 -13.38 -1.91 4.31
C PHE A 151 -12.61 -3.21 4.13
N ILE A 152 -11.28 -3.14 4.00
CA ILE A 152 -10.42 -4.35 4.02
C ILE A 152 -10.69 -5.14 5.30
N VAL A 153 -10.67 -4.49 6.47
CA VAL A 153 -10.91 -5.14 7.77
C VAL A 153 -12.36 -5.64 7.88
N LEU A 154 -13.34 -4.83 7.50
CA LEU A 154 -14.74 -5.18 7.58
C LEU A 154 -15.05 -6.43 6.73
N ILE A 155 -14.64 -6.42 5.45
CA ILE A 155 -14.87 -7.52 4.52
C ILE A 155 -14.12 -8.76 4.96
N ALA A 156 -12.92 -8.61 5.54
CA ALA A 156 -12.18 -9.71 6.12
C ALA A 156 -12.95 -10.42 7.23
N ILE A 157 -13.47 -9.66 8.19
CA ILE A 157 -14.24 -10.21 9.32
C ILE A 157 -15.47 -10.96 8.79
N ILE A 158 -16.18 -10.37 7.83
CA ILE A 158 -17.37 -10.98 7.22
C ILE A 158 -17.00 -12.26 6.47
N SER A 159 -15.95 -12.23 5.65
CA SER A 159 -15.51 -13.36 4.84
C SER A 159 -14.97 -14.50 5.70
N TYR A 160 -14.24 -14.19 6.77
CA TYR A 160 -13.77 -15.19 7.74
C TYR A 160 -14.94 -15.87 8.46
N LYS A 161 -15.93 -15.11 8.92
CA LYS A 161 -17.14 -15.67 9.55
C LYS A 161 -17.88 -16.65 8.63
N LYS A 162 -17.90 -16.37 7.33
CA LYS A 162 -18.61 -17.19 6.33
C LYS A 162 -17.84 -18.44 5.90
N ASN A 163 -16.54 -18.31 5.63
CA ASN A 163 -15.75 -19.36 4.96
C ASN A 163 -14.70 -20.04 5.87
N LYS A 164 -14.44 -19.51 7.07
CA LYS A 164 -13.39 -19.97 8.02
C LYS A 164 -11.99 -20.17 7.40
N ASN A 165 -11.70 -19.53 6.26
CA ASN A 165 -10.43 -19.72 5.55
C ASN A 165 -9.33 -18.87 6.20
N LYS A 166 -8.39 -19.54 6.88
CA LYS A 166 -7.26 -18.91 7.59
C LYS A 166 -6.26 -18.23 6.64
N LYS A 167 -6.15 -18.67 5.38
CA LYS A 167 -5.26 -18.02 4.39
C LYS A 167 -5.69 -16.58 4.12
N LEU A 168 -7.01 -16.34 4.09
CA LEU A 168 -7.57 -15.00 3.90
C LEU A 168 -7.19 -14.05 5.04
N LEU A 169 -7.18 -14.54 6.28
CA LEU A 169 -6.77 -13.76 7.45
C LEU A 169 -5.31 -13.32 7.35
N SER A 170 -4.42 -14.17 6.80
CA SER A 170 -3.01 -13.81 6.60
C SER A 170 -2.86 -12.66 5.59
N ILE A 171 -3.56 -12.74 4.45
CA ILE A 171 -3.57 -11.66 3.44
C ILE A 171 -4.00 -10.35 4.11
N ILE A 172 -5.12 -10.37 4.81
CA ILE A 172 -5.70 -9.20 5.44
C ILE A 172 -4.82 -8.65 6.56
N ALA A 173 -4.25 -9.52 7.41
CA ALA A 173 -3.33 -9.11 8.47
C ALA A 173 -2.10 -8.40 7.89
N GLY A 174 -1.58 -8.91 6.77
CA GLY A 174 -0.52 -8.24 6.03
C GLY A 174 -0.92 -6.83 5.57
N VAL A 175 -2.11 -6.68 4.98
CA VAL A 175 -2.63 -5.37 4.55
C VAL A 175 -2.86 -4.41 5.72
N ILE A 176 -3.40 -4.89 6.84
CA ILE A 176 -3.61 -4.08 8.05
C ILE A 176 -2.27 -3.58 8.61
N ILE A 177 -1.28 -4.47 8.73
CA ILE A 177 0.03 -4.12 9.27
C ILE A 177 0.70 -3.06 8.38
N VAL A 178 0.65 -3.21 7.06
CA VAL A 178 1.18 -2.20 6.11
C VAL A 178 0.40 -0.87 6.21
N SER A 179 -0.92 -0.93 6.35
CA SER A 179 -1.77 0.28 6.45
C SER A 179 -1.53 1.06 7.75
N ILE A 180 -1.36 0.36 8.88
CA ILE A 180 -1.02 0.95 10.18
C ILE A 180 0.41 1.49 10.18
N ALA A 181 1.34 0.79 9.53
CA ALA A 181 2.72 1.22 9.42
C ALA A 181 2.86 2.53 8.65
N GLY A 182 2.09 2.72 7.56
CA GLY A 182 2.03 3.99 6.85
C GLY A 182 1.52 5.15 7.69
N THR A 183 0.66 4.89 8.69
CA THR A 183 0.19 5.94 9.63
C THR A 183 1.22 6.22 10.74
N LEU A 184 1.88 5.19 11.26
CA LEU A 184 2.94 5.33 12.26
C LEU A 184 4.22 5.96 11.71
N TYR A 185 4.45 5.82 10.41
CA TYR A 185 5.51 6.50 9.68
C TYR A 185 5.43 8.03 9.81
N ILE A 186 4.21 8.57 9.74
CA ILE A 186 3.94 10.01 9.95
C ILE A 186 4.15 10.40 11.42
N ALA A 187 4.06 9.44 12.35
CA ALA A 187 4.17 9.64 13.81
C ALA A 187 5.60 9.46 14.40
N ARG A 188 6.65 9.59 13.58
CA ARG A 188 8.09 9.63 13.98
C ARG A 188 8.80 8.29 14.24
N PHE A 189 8.28 7.15 13.80
CA PHE A 189 8.94 5.83 13.93
C PHE A 189 9.27 5.18 12.57
N PRO A 190 10.25 5.70 11.82
CA PRO A 190 10.51 5.25 10.45
C PRO A 190 10.99 3.79 10.35
N VAL A 191 11.71 3.29 11.35
CA VAL A 191 12.20 1.89 11.38
C VAL A 191 11.06 0.88 11.46
N PHE A 192 9.95 1.25 12.11
CA PHE A 192 8.78 0.38 12.24
C PHE A 192 8.11 0.12 10.89
N LEU A 193 8.23 1.04 9.93
CA LEU A 193 7.73 0.88 8.58
C LEU A 193 8.38 -0.34 7.89
N TYR A 194 9.71 -0.41 7.88
CA TYR A 194 10.42 -1.52 7.22
C TYR A 194 10.10 -2.88 7.83
N TYR A 195 10.00 -2.95 9.15
CA TYR A 195 9.59 -4.20 9.81
C TYR A 195 8.16 -4.57 9.45
N ALA A 196 7.25 -3.60 9.45
CA ALA A 196 5.85 -3.86 9.14
C ALA A 196 5.63 -4.18 7.66
N GLU A 197 6.38 -3.58 6.73
CA GLU A 197 6.37 -3.94 5.31
C GLU A 197 6.93 -5.34 5.08
N PHE A 198 8.02 -5.69 5.77
CA PHE A 198 8.57 -7.05 5.71
C PHE A 198 7.60 -8.09 6.28
N ILE A 199 7.01 -7.82 7.45
CA ILE A 199 5.98 -8.71 8.03
C ILE A 199 4.75 -8.76 7.12
N GLY A 200 4.36 -7.62 6.57
CA GLY A 200 3.26 -7.47 5.64
C GLY A 200 3.44 -8.35 4.41
N ILE A 201 4.60 -8.28 3.75
CA ILE A 201 4.87 -9.10 2.57
C ILE A 201 4.91 -10.59 2.92
N VAL A 202 5.50 -10.98 4.05
CA VAL A 202 5.54 -12.38 4.50
C VAL A 202 4.13 -12.92 4.74
N LEU A 203 3.26 -12.13 5.37
CA LEU A 203 1.87 -12.52 5.60
C LEU A 203 1.07 -12.63 4.30
N LEU A 204 1.34 -11.75 3.33
CA LEU A 204 0.75 -11.87 1.99
C LEU A 204 1.24 -13.15 1.30
N TRP A 205 2.53 -13.48 1.38
CA TRP A 205 3.09 -14.74 0.87
C TRP A 205 2.39 -15.97 1.46
N ILE A 206 2.23 -16.04 2.79
CA ILE A 206 1.52 -17.14 3.48
C ILE A 206 0.04 -17.22 3.07
N GLY A 207 -0.56 -16.08 2.77
CA GLY A 207 -1.96 -16.00 2.39
C GLY A 207 -2.25 -16.44 0.96
N PHE A 208 -1.31 -16.16 0.03
CA PHE A 208 -1.50 -16.38 -1.40
C PHE A 208 -0.91 -17.69 -1.93
N VAL A 209 0.13 -18.21 -1.28
CA VAL A 209 0.77 -19.50 -1.62
C VAL A 209 0.16 -20.62 -0.78
#